data_AF-A0A536CFP7-F1
#
_entry.id   AF-A0A536CFP7-F1
#
_cell.length_a   1.000
_cell.length_b   1.000
_cell.length_c   1.000
_cell.angle_alpha   90.00
_cell.angle_beta   90.00
_cell.angle_gamma   90.00
#
_symmetry.space_group_name_H-M   'P 1'
#
loop_
_entity.id
_entity.type
_entity.pdbx_description
1 polymer ?
#
loop_
_entity_poly.entity_id
_entity_poly.type
_entity_poly.pdbx_seq_one_letter_code
_entity_poly.pdbx_strand_id
1 'polypeptide(L)'
;MRARRASGVVALGVLLATLGLGLPPGVRSADELTRASGDSPFAGCNVQPMALPRDLNYLNAEVEPRVAVNPQNSANIVGVWQQDRWRRGGARGLITGVSRDGGLTWTRTFAHFSQCAGG
;
A
#
# COMPACT_ATOMS: atom_id res chain seq x y z
N MET A 1 -14.95 -65.67 -56.39
CA MET A 1 -13.64 -65.07 -56.70
C MET A 1 -13.51 -63.71 -56.02
N ARG A 2 -12.45 -63.56 -55.21
CA ARG A 2 -11.75 -62.34 -54.76
C ARG A 2 -12.50 -61.22 -54.01
N ALA A 3 -12.03 -61.03 -52.77
CA ALA A 3 -12.28 -59.94 -51.85
C ALA A 3 -11.80 -58.56 -52.36
N ARG A 4 -12.41 -57.49 -51.83
CA ARG A 4 -11.77 -56.19 -51.64
C ARG A 4 -12.20 -55.58 -50.30
N ARG A 5 -11.21 -55.28 -49.45
CA ARG A 5 -11.33 -54.57 -48.18
C ARG A 5 -11.33 -53.06 -48.44
N ALA A 6 -12.06 -52.29 -47.64
CA ALA A 6 -11.77 -50.86 -47.43
C ALA A 6 -12.07 -50.51 -45.97
N SER A 7 -11.03 -50.03 -45.29
CA SER A 7 -11.00 -49.64 -43.88
C SER A 7 -11.73 -48.31 -43.66
N GLY A 8 -12.52 -48.21 -42.60
CA GLY A 8 -13.12 -46.96 -42.12
C GLY A 8 -12.84 -46.79 -40.63
N VAL A 9 -12.05 -45.78 -40.30
CA VAL A 9 -11.53 -45.44 -38.97
C VAL A 9 -12.65 -45.11 -38.00
N VAL A 10 -12.66 -45.75 -36.82
CA VAL A 10 -13.48 -45.35 -35.67
C VAL A 10 -12.89 -44.07 -35.09
N ALA A 11 -13.56 -42.94 -35.28
CA ALA A 11 -13.20 -41.68 -34.62
C ALA A 11 -13.57 -41.77 -33.14
N LEU A 12 -12.56 -41.95 -32.29
CA LEU A 12 -12.70 -41.89 -30.84
C LEU A 12 -12.85 -40.41 -30.44
N GLY A 13 -14.09 -39.97 -30.23
CA GLY A 13 -14.39 -38.64 -29.69
C GLY A 13 -13.91 -38.55 -28.24
N VAL A 14 -12.84 -37.78 -28.01
CA VAL A 14 -12.39 -37.43 -26.66
C VAL A 14 -13.35 -36.36 -26.12
N LEU A 15 -14.23 -36.73 -25.19
CA LEU A 15 -14.92 -35.76 -24.35
C LEU A 15 -13.90 -35.13 -23.38
N LEU A 16 -13.57 -33.86 -23.57
CA LEU A 16 -12.92 -33.05 -22.53
C LEU A 16 -13.96 -32.71 -21.46
N ALA A 17 -13.87 -33.35 -20.30
CA ALA A 17 -14.57 -32.92 -19.10
C ALA A 17 -13.95 -31.61 -18.60
N THR A 18 -14.67 -30.50 -18.72
CA THR A 18 -14.31 -29.22 -18.10
C THR A 18 -14.50 -29.32 -16.59
N LEU A 19 -13.42 -29.60 -15.86
CA LEU A 19 -13.37 -29.39 -14.41
C LEU A 19 -13.48 -27.89 -14.13
N GLY A 20 -14.66 -27.46 -13.71
CA GLY A 20 -14.89 -26.14 -13.13
C GLY A 20 -14.15 -26.01 -11.80
N LEU A 21 -12.90 -25.56 -11.85
CA LEU A 21 -12.21 -25.01 -10.69
C LEU A 21 -12.85 -23.66 -10.39
N GLY A 22 -13.80 -23.65 -9.45
CA GLY A 22 -14.32 -22.43 -8.85
C GLY A 22 -13.18 -21.71 -8.13
N LEU A 23 -12.52 -20.78 -8.82
CA LEU A 23 -11.64 -19.81 -8.20
C LEU A 23 -12.49 -19.02 -7.18
N PRO A 24 -12.03 -18.82 -5.93
CA PRO A 24 -12.72 -17.94 -5.01
C PRO A 24 -12.78 -16.54 -5.65
N PRO A 25 -13.94 -15.86 -5.64
CA PRO A 25 -13.99 -14.44 -6.00
C PRO A 25 -13.18 -13.68 -4.95
N GLY A 26 -11.97 -13.23 -5.29
CA GLY A 26 -11.22 -12.44 -4.32
C GLY A 26 -9.73 -12.22 -4.53
N VAL A 27 -9.07 -12.84 -5.52
CA VAL A 27 -7.73 -12.37 -5.87
C VAL A 27 -7.89 -11.16 -6.77
N ARG A 28 -8.18 -9.99 -6.17
CA ARG A 28 -7.86 -8.72 -6.83
C ARG A 28 -6.36 -8.78 -7.08
N SER A 29 -5.94 -8.51 -8.32
CA SER A 29 -4.54 -8.16 -8.57
C SER A 29 -4.11 -7.20 -7.47
N ALA A 30 -2.92 -7.38 -6.90
CA ALA A 30 -2.38 -6.33 -6.04
C ALA A 30 -2.38 -5.07 -6.91
N ASP A 31 -3.31 -4.15 -6.65
CA ASP A 31 -3.34 -2.86 -7.33
C ASP A 31 -1.95 -2.25 -7.17
N GLU A 32 -1.52 -1.49 -8.19
CA GLU A 32 -0.27 -0.75 -8.11
C GLU A 32 -0.23 0.03 -6.79
N LEU A 33 0.75 -0.27 -5.94
CA LEU A 33 0.85 0.37 -4.64
C LEU A 33 1.16 1.83 -4.84
N THR A 34 0.26 2.69 -4.38
CA THR A 34 0.48 4.14 -4.38
C THR A 34 1.21 4.56 -3.11
N ARG A 35 2.08 5.56 -3.24
CA ARG A 35 2.80 6.11 -2.11
C ARG A 35 1.94 7.16 -1.40
N ALA A 36 1.66 6.94 -0.11
CA ALA A 36 0.95 7.91 0.73
C ALA A 36 1.87 9.02 1.28
N SER A 37 3.16 8.75 1.42
CA SER A 37 4.17 9.68 1.94
C SER A 37 4.86 10.51 0.85
N GLY A 38 5.82 11.32 1.24
CA GLY A 38 6.67 12.12 0.34
C GLY A 38 7.65 12.94 1.15
N ASP A 39 8.29 13.93 0.53
CA ASP A 39 9.28 14.77 1.23
C ASP A 39 8.73 15.39 2.51
N SER A 40 9.57 15.42 3.53
CA SER A 40 9.25 15.95 4.85
C SER A 40 8.98 17.45 4.78
N PRO A 41 7.82 17.92 5.28
CA PRO A 41 7.59 19.35 5.46
C PRO A 41 8.45 19.94 6.59
N PHE A 42 9.14 19.10 7.38
CA PHE A 42 9.95 19.51 8.53
C PHE A 42 11.45 19.58 8.20
N ALA A 43 11.84 19.43 6.93
CA ALA A 43 13.26 19.41 6.52
C ALA A 43 14.05 20.65 6.99
N GLY A 44 13.43 21.83 6.96
CA GLY A 44 14.02 23.10 7.39
C GLY A 44 13.94 23.38 8.90
N CYS A 45 13.31 22.49 9.68
CA CYS A 45 13.16 22.70 11.11
C CYS A 45 14.45 22.34 11.87
N ASN A 46 15.07 23.32 12.53
CA ASN A 46 16.25 23.09 13.36
C ASN A 46 15.91 22.88 14.84
N VAL A 47 15.57 21.64 15.18
CA VAL A 47 15.36 21.19 16.58
C VAL A 47 16.53 20.35 17.12
N GLN A 48 17.67 20.30 16.41
CA GLN A 48 18.86 19.58 16.85
C GLN A 48 19.37 20.04 18.23
N PRO A 49 19.33 21.33 18.62
CA PRO A 49 19.74 21.76 19.96
C PRO A 49 18.92 21.15 21.10
N MET A 50 17.72 20.65 20.81
CA MET A 50 16.84 20.00 21.78
C MET A 50 16.95 18.48 21.77
N ALA A 51 17.68 17.92 20.80
CA ALA A 51 17.90 16.49 20.71
C ALA A 51 18.88 16.03 21.79
N LEU A 52 18.77 14.76 22.18
CA LEU A 52 19.73 14.14 23.07
C LEU A 52 21.16 14.21 22.46
N PRO A 53 22.24 14.26 23.26
CA PRO A 53 23.60 14.36 22.73
C PRO A 53 23.93 13.23 21.74
N ARG A 54 24.42 13.58 20.55
CA ARG A 54 24.72 12.64 19.44
C ARG A 54 23.51 11.87 18.88
N ASP A 55 22.28 12.35 19.07
CA ASP A 55 21.14 11.79 18.34
C ASP A 55 21.24 12.13 16.85
N LEU A 56 20.76 11.20 16.04
CA LEU A 56 20.69 11.36 14.59
C LEU A 56 19.23 11.39 14.18
N ASN A 57 18.87 12.41 13.42
CA ASN A 57 17.58 12.46 12.74
C ASN A 57 17.72 11.88 11.33
N TYR A 58 16.82 10.98 10.96
CA TYR A 58 16.74 10.43 9.61
C TYR A 58 15.67 11.22 8.83
N LEU A 59 16.10 12.20 8.05
CA LEU A 59 15.23 12.98 7.18
C LEU A 59 14.49 12.06 6.19
N ASN A 60 13.20 12.32 5.97
CA ASN A 60 12.32 11.52 5.11
C ASN A 60 12.15 10.08 5.58
N ALA A 61 12.40 9.78 6.86
CA ALA A 61 12.11 8.47 7.42
C ALA A 61 10.70 8.45 8.05
N GLU A 62 9.81 7.67 7.46
CA GLU A 62 8.48 7.37 7.99
C GLU A 62 8.50 6.08 8.83
N VAL A 63 7.94 6.13 10.05
CA VAL A 63 7.79 4.93 10.89
C VAL A 63 6.46 4.93 11.64
N GLU A 64 6.11 3.77 12.21
CA GLU A 64 4.90 3.55 13.03
C GLU A 64 3.59 3.99 12.35
N PRO A 65 3.32 3.55 11.09
CA PRO A 65 2.10 3.94 10.41
C PRO A 65 0.86 3.32 11.08
N ARG A 66 -0.21 4.11 11.13
CA ARG A 66 -1.55 3.70 11.53
C ARG A 66 -2.51 4.08 10.41
N VAL A 67 -3.45 3.19 10.08
CA VAL A 67 -4.43 3.44 9.02
C VAL A 67 -5.84 3.12 9.52
N ALA A 68 -6.81 3.91 9.06
CA ALA A 68 -8.23 3.67 9.26
C ALA A 68 -8.98 3.88 7.95
N VAL A 69 -9.92 3.00 7.66
CA VAL A 69 -10.87 3.14 6.55
C VAL A 69 -12.22 3.51 7.12
N ASN A 70 -12.86 4.53 6.55
CA ASN A 70 -14.18 4.94 7.00
C ASN A 70 -15.22 3.84 6.66
N PRO A 71 -15.93 3.27 7.65
CA PRO A 71 -16.90 2.19 7.40
C PRO A 71 -18.14 2.64 6.62
N GLN A 72 -18.45 3.93 6.57
CA GLN A 72 -19.56 4.48 5.77
C GLN A 72 -19.14 4.84 4.35
N ASN A 73 -17.83 4.97 4.09
CA ASN A 73 -17.30 5.29 2.77
C ASN A 73 -15.87 4.73 2.63
N SER A 74 -15.74 3.57 2.00
CA SER A 74 -14.45 2.89 1.83
C SER A 74 -13.45 3.65 0.96
N ALA A 75 -13.87 4.67 0.21
CA ALA A 75 -12.97 5.55 -0.53
C ALA A 75 -12.23 6.54 0.38
N ASN A 76 -12.77 6.83 1.58
CA ASN A 76 -12.14 7.70 2.57
C ASN A 76 -11.22 6.88 3.49
N ILE A 77 -9.91 7.11 3.36
CA ILE A 77 -8.86 6.44 4.12
C ILE A 77 -7.99 7.51 4.76
N VAL A 78 -7.69 7.32 6.05
CA VAL A 78 -6.75 8.18 6.79
C VAL A 78 -5.58 7.33 7.26
N GLY A 79 -4.38 7.74 6.88
CA GLY A 79 -3.12 7.20 7.39
C GLY A 79 -2.39 8.25 8.22
N VAL A 80 -1.75 7.85 9.32
CA VAL A 80 -0.87 8.71 10.12
C VAL A 80 0.45 8.00 10.39
N TRP A 81 1.56 8.73 10.38
CA TRP A 81 2.89 8.17 10.66
C TRP A 81 3.80 9.19 11.34
N GLN A 82 4.84 8.70 12.01
CA GLN A 82 5.94 9.54 12.47
C GLN A 82 6.82 9.95 11.28
N GLN A 83 7.14 11.25 11.19
CA GLN A 83 7.97 11.82 10.13
C GLN A 83 9.29 12.35 10.67
N ASP A 84 10.38 11.95 10.00
CA ASP A 84 11.77 12.28 10.34
C ASP A 84 12.17 11.69 11.69
N ARG A 85 12.33 10.37 11.71
CA ARG A 85 12.60 9.57 12.91
C ARG A 85 13.95 9.91 13.54
N TRP A 86 13.98 10.09 14.86
CA TRP A 86 15.23 10.13 15.62
C TRP A 86 15.74 8.72 15.94
N ARG A 87 17.05 8.51 15.95
CA ARG A 87 17.64 7.20 16.23
C ARG A 87 17.20 6.61 17.58
N ARG A 88 17.00 7.44 18.61
CA ARG A 88 16.68 6.94 19.96
C ARG A 88 15.23 7.05 20.41
N GLY A 89 14.37 7.82 19.75
CA GLY A 89 12.99 8.04 20.22
C GLY A 89 12.35 9.30 19.65
N GLY A 90 11.08 9.26 19.28
CA GLY A 90 10.34 10.38 18.69
C GLY A 90 10.70 10.72 17.23
N ALA A 91 10.06 11.75 16.69
CA ALA A 91 10.23 12.23 15.32
C ALA A 91 10.08 13.76 15.27
N ARG A 92 10.34 14.41 14.14
CA ARG A 92 10.09 15.87 14.02
C ARG A 92 8.61 16.22 14.05
N GLY A 93 7.73 15.29 13.66
CA GLY A 93 6.29 15.47 13.77
C GLY A 93 5.51 14.25 13.32
N LEU A 94 4.19 14.39 13.25
CA LEU A 94 3.27 13.40 12.69
C LEU A 94 2.66 13.93 11.40
N ILE A 95 2.67 13.13 10.34
CA ILE A 95 1.96 13.45 9.10
C ILE A 95 0.67 12.65 9.04
N THR A 96 -0.38 13.28 8.51
CA THR A 96 -1.66 12.65 8.16
C THR A 96 -1.79 12.64 6.64
N GLY A 97 -1.86 11.46 6.06
CA GLY A 97 -2.27 11.22 4.68
C GLY A 97 -3.78 10.97 4.62
N VAL A 98 -4.48 11.63 3.70
CA VAL A 98 -5.90 11.45 3.45
C VAL A 98 -6.12 11.09 1.98
N SER A 99 -6.75 9.95 1.75
CA SER A 99 -7.26 9.53 0.46
C SER A 99 -8.79 9.67 0.44
N ARG A 100 -9.33 10.05 -0.72
CA ARG A 100 -10.78 10.11 -0.99
C ARG A 100 -11.21 9.26 -2.19
N ASP A 101 -10.31 8.45 -2.72
CA ASP A 101 -10.48 7.64 -3.92
C ASP A 101 -10.05 6.18 -3.71
N GLY A 102 -10.10 5.69 -2.46
CA GLY A 102 -9.78 4.29 -2.14
C GLY A 102 -8.28 3.99 -2.07
N GLY A 103 -7.45 5.02 -1.93
CA GLY A 103 -6.01 4.90 -1.78
C GLY A 103 -5.26 5.11 -3.09
N LEU A 104 -5.88 5.68 -4.13
CA LEU A 104 -5.21 5.95 -5.40
C LEU A 104 -4.40 7.25 -5.33
N THR A 105 -4.91 8.27 -4.65
CA THR A 105 -4.20 9.52 -4.41
C THR A 105 -4.26 9.96 -2.96
N TRP A 106 -3.21 10.67 -2.53
CA TRP A 106 -3.04 11.07 -1.13
C TRP A 106 -2.75 12.56 -1.02
N THR A 107 -3.55 13.25 -0.21
CA THR A 107 -3.24 14.60 0.26
C THR A 107 -2.60 14.49 1.63
N ARG A 108 -1.61 15.35 1.92
CA ARG A 108 -0.86 15.32 3.18
C ARG A 108 -1.10 16.59 3.98
N THR A 109 -1.29 16.44 5.27
CA THR A 109 -1.37 17.51 6.27
C THR A 109 -0.68 17.05 7.55
N PHE A 110 -0.62 17.89 8.58
CA PHE A 110 -0.07 17.55 9.88
C PHE A 110 -0.79 18.32 10.99
N ALA A 111 -0.81 17.73 12.17
CA ALA A 111 -1.27 18.40 13.37
C ALA A 111 -0.10 19.15 14.03
N HIS A 112 -0.41 20.29 14.66
CA HIS A 112 0.54 21.17 15.35
C HIS A 112 0.92 20.60 16.73
N PHE A 113 1.49 19.39 16.78
CA PHE A 113 1.88 18.71 18.03
C PHE A 113 3.38 18.78 18.35
N SER A 114 4.18 19.33 17.44
CA SER A 114 5.63 19.42 17.60
C SER A 114 6.14 20.77 17.13
N GLN A 115 7.30 21.19 17.62
CA GLN A 115 7.86 22.49 17.27
C GLN A 115 8.05 22.67 15.77
N CYS A 116 8.42 21.59 15.05
CA CYS A 116 8.53 21.62 13.60
C CYS A 116 7.19 21.75 12.88
N ALA A 117 6.11 21.28 13.50
CA ALA A 117 4.76 21.46 13.01
C ALA A 117 4.14 22.78 13.48
N GLY A 118 4.80 23.58 14.32
CA GLY A 118 4.23 24.80 14.90
C GLY A 118 3.42 24.57 16.18
N GLY A 119 3.77 23.53 16.95
CA GLY A 119 3.26 23.23 18.30
C GLY A 119 4.36 23.15 19.36
#